data_AF-A0AAJ4ANX1-F1
#
_entry.id   AF-A0AAJ4ANX1-F1
#
_cell.length_a   1.000
_cell.length_b   1.000
_cell.length_c   1.000
_cell.angle_alpha   90.00
_cell.angle_beta   90.00
_cell.angle_gamma   90.00
#
_symmetry.space_group_name_H-M   'P 1'
#
loop_
_entity.id
_entity.type
_entity.pdbx_description
1 polymer ?
#
loop_
_entity_poly.entity_id
_entity_poly.type
_entity_poly.pdbx_seq_one_letter_code
_entity_poly.pdbx_strand_id
1 'polypeptide(L)' 'MRHSNSDSPSIAELLTKVGEVFETNQNKFNRGMFSSLPDHQQLCSLQNFYDSGMAVSQIAKMTGMPESTVYSKITTRR' A
#
# COMPACT_ATOMS: atom_id res chain seq x y z
N MET A 1 19.23 -11.03 -41.80
CA MET A 1 18.59 -10.13 -40.82
C MET A 1 17.82 -11.00 -39.83
N ARG A 2 18.25 -11.06 -38.56
CA ARG A 2 17.54 -11.83 -37.52
C ARG A 2 16.28 -11.07 -37.15
N HIS A 3 15.11 -11.63 -37.46
CA HIS A 3 13.86 -11.15 -36.89
C HIS A 3 13.86 -11.52 -35.41
N SER A 4 13.92 -10.50 -34.55
CA SER A 4 13.76 -10.65 -33.11
C SER A 4 12.36 -11.19 -32.83
N ASN A 5 12.27 -12.32 -32.12
CA ASN A 5 11.01 -12.84 -31.60
C ASN A 5 10.37 -11.78 -30.70
N SER A 6 9.25 -11.22 -31.14
CA SER A 6 8.34 -10.47 -30.29
C SER A 6 7.47 -11.49 -29.57
N ASP A 7 7.99 -12.09 -28.50
CA ASP A 7 7.20 -12.97 -27.64
C ASP A 7 6.09 -12.13 -27.01
N SER A 8 4.85 -12.40 -27.40
CA SER A 8 3.68 -11.75 -26.80
C SER A 8 3.60 -12.18 -25.34
N PRO A 9 3.29 -11.25 -24.41
CA PRO A 9 3.22 -11.57 -23.00
C PRO A 9 2.16 -12.65 -22.78
N SER A 10 2.50 -13.61 -21.92
CA SER A 10 1.55 -14.64 -21.50
C SER A 10 0.36 -14.00 -20.77
N ILE A 11 -0.77 -14.69 -20.75
CA ILE A 11 -1.96 -14.27 -19.98
C ILE A 11 -1.59 -14.08 -18.51
N ALA A 12 -0.72 -14.92 -17.95
CA ALA A 12 -0.26 -14.80 -16.57
C ALA A 12 0.48 -13.48 -16.33
N GLU A 13 1.41 -13.10 -17.21
CA GLU A 13 2.15 -11.84 -17.12
C GLU A 13 1.22 -10.62 -17.25
N LEU A 14 0.22 -10.70 -18.13
CA LEU A 14 -0.79 -9.65 -18.26
C LEU A 14 -1.62 -9.50 -16.98
N LEU A 15 -2.10 -10.60 -16.39
CA LEU A 15 -2.87 -10.56 -15.15
C LEU A 15 -2.04 -10.02 -13.98
N THR A 16 -0.76 -10.41 -13.87
CA THR A 16 0.15 -9.86 -12.86
C THR A 16 0.28 -8.34 -13.00
N LYS A 17 0.55 -7.84 -14.22
CA LYS A 17 0.65 -6.40 -14.47
C LYS A 17 -0.65 -5.64 -14.16
N VAL A 18 -1.80 -6.21 -14.49
CA VAL A 18 -3.11 -5.64 -14.14
C VAL A 18 -3.27 -5.56 -12.62
N GLY A 19 -2.89 -6.62 -11.90
CA GLY A 19 -2.89 -6.65 -10.43
C GLY A 19 -2.00 -5.56 -9.82
N GLU A 20 -0.79 -5.40 -10.33
CA GLU A 20 0.16 -4.35 -9.88
C GLU A 20 -0.38 -2.94 -10.10
N VAL A 21 -0.99 -2.69 -11.26
CA VAL A 21 -1.62 -1.39 -11.58
C VAL A 21 -2.80 -1.13 -10.63
N PHE A 22 -3.63 -2.13 -10.38
CA PHE A 22 -4.75 -2.02 -9.46
C PHE A 22 -4.27 -1.70 -8.04
N GLU A 23 -3.31 -2.48 -7.52
CA GLU A 23 -2.73 -2.26 -6.19
C GLU A 23 -2.10 -0.86 -6.07
N THR A 24 -1.39 -0.42 -7.10
CA THR A 24 -0.78 0.91 -7.14
C THR A 24 -1.84 2.01 -7.04
N ASN A 25 -2.93 1.90 -7.80
CA ASN A 25 -4.02 2.88 -7.78
C ASN A 25 -4.79 2.85 -6.45
N GLN A 26 -5.02 1.67 -5.89
CA GLN A 26 -5.66 1.53 -4.59
C GLN A 26 -4.82 2.17 -3.48
N ASN A 27 -3.50 1.97 -3.48
CA ASN A 27 -2.60 2.62 -2.51
C ASN A 27 -2.55 4.14 -2.67
N LYS A 28 -2.58 4.65 -3.91
CA LYS A 28 -2.68 6.11 -4.16
C LYS A 28 -3.99 6.68 -3.60
N PHE A 29 -5.10 6.00 -3.85
CA PHE A 29 -6.41 6.39 -3.33
C PHE A 29 -6.42 6.37 -1.79
N ASN A 30 -5.98 5.28 -1.17
CA ASN A 30 -5.91 5.13 0.28
C ASN A 30 -5.06 6.23 0.92
N ARG A 31 -3.90 6.55 0.33
CA ARG A 31 -3.04 7.65 0.77
C ARG A 31 -3.76 9.00 0.70
N GLY A 32 -4.44 9.28 -0.41
CA GLY A 32 -5.20 10.53 -0.58
C GLY A 32 -6.30 10.67 0.48
N MET A 33 -7.07 9.59 0.69
CA MET A 33 -8.10 9.53 1.73
C MET A 33 -7.51 9.68 3.12
N PHE A 34 -6.41 9.00 3.43
CA PHE A 34 -5.76 9.12 4.73
C PHE A 34 -5.24 10.54 4.98
N SER A 35 -4.59 11.16 4.00
CA SER A 35 -4.03 12.51 4.12
C SER A 35 -5.08 13.62 4.23
N SER A 36 -6.33 13.35 3.83
CA SER A 36 -7.43 14.32 3.98
C SER A 36 -8.08 14.26 5.36
N LEU A 37 -7.79 13.22 6.16
CA LEU A 37 -8.24 13.14 7.54
C LEU A 37 -7.48 14.15 8.41
N PRO A 38 -8.14 14.79 9.38
CA PRO A 38 -7.46 15.53 10.44
C PRO A 38 -6.46 14.65 11.21
N ASP A 39 -5.39 15.24 11.74
CA ASP A 39 -4.29 14.51 12.42
C ASP A 39 -4.77 13.55 13.51
N HIS A 40 -5.75 13.94 14.33
CA HIS A 40 -6.29 13.07 15.37
C HIS A 40 -6.97 11.82 14.79
N GLN A 41 -7.67 11.96 13.65
CA GLN A 41 -8.32 10.84 12.98
C GLN A 41 -7.28 9.95 12.28
N GLN A 42 -6.23 10.54 11.71
CA GLN A 42 -5.10 9.78 11.17
C GLN A 42 -4.47 8.89 12.25
N LEU A 43 -4.23 9.43 13.45
CA LEU A 43 -3.69 8.66 14.57
C LEU A 43 -4.64 7.51 14.98
N CYS A 44 -5.94 7.79 15.12
CA CYS A 44 -6.93 6.75 15.41
C CYS A 44 -6.96 5.66 14.33
N SER A 45 -6.91 6.04 13.04
CA SER A 45 -6.87 5.08 11.94
C SER A 45 -5.63 4.20 11.99
N LEU A 46 -4.44 4.76 12.25
CA LEU A 46 -3.20 3.98 12.39
C LEU A 46 -3.30 2.96 13.52
N GLN A 47 -3.79 3.38 14.69
CA GLN A 47 -3.98 2.48 15.81
C GLN A 47 -4.99 1.38 15.48
N ASN A 48 -6.12 1.73 14.85
CA ASN A 48 -7.14 0.76 14.46
C ASN A 48 -6.61 -0.27 13.45
N PHE A 49 -5.83 0.15 12.47
CA PHE A 49 -5.21 -0.79 11.52
C PHE A 49 -4.28 -1.77 12.23
N TYR A 50 -3.44 -1.27 13.14
CA TYR A 50 -2.53 -2.10 13.91
C TYR A 50 -3.27 -3.07 14.85
N ASP A 51 -4.26 -2.57 15.60
CA ASP A 51 -5.08 -3.36 16.52
C ASP A 51 -5.91 -4.42 15.79
N SER A 52 -6.22 -4.20 14.51
CA SER A 52 -6.87 -5.18 13.63
C SER A 52 -5.92 -6.28 13.11
N GLY A 53 -4.64 -6.24 13.50
CA GLY A 53 -3.62 -7.20 13.11
C GLY A 53 -2.92 -6.91 11.78
N MET A 54 -3.11 -5.72 11.20
CA MET A 54 -2.39 -5.33 9.99
C MET A 54 -0.91 -5.10 10.30
N ALA A 55 -0.02 -5.67 9.48
CA ALA A 55 1.41 -5.45 9.63
C ALA A 55 1.77 -3.98 9.38
N VAL A 56 2.71 -3.43 10.16
CA VAL A 56 3.13 -2.03 10.03
C VAL A 56 3.65 -1.71 8.61
N SER A 57 4.29 -2.66 7.94
CA SER A 57 4.73 -2.52 6.54
C SER A 57 3.57 -2.34 5.57
N GLN A 58 2.44 -3.02 5.80
CA GLN A 58 1.22 -2.85 5.01
C GLN A 58 0.56 -1.51 5.29
N ILE A 59 0.47 -1.10 6.56
CA ILE A 59 -0.04 0.22 6.96
C ILE A 59 0.78 1.33 6.29
N ALA A 60 2.11 1.22 6.33
CA ALA A 60 3.03 2.16 5.69
C ALA A 60 2.80 2.26 4.16
N LYS A 61 2.64 1.12 3.49
CA LYS A 61 2.35 1.07 2.03
C LYS A 61 1.03 1.78 1.69
N MET A 62 -0.03 1.48 2.44
CA MET A 62 -1.38 2.02 2.20
C MET A 62 -1.51 3.51 2.53
N THR A 63 -0.93 3.96 3.64
CA THR A 63 -1.01 5.35 4.10
C THR A 63 0.06 6.24 3.46
N GLY A 64 1.13 5.65 2.93
CA GLY A 64 2.28 6.38 2.43
C GLY A 64 3.23 6.93 3.50
N MET A 65 3.01 6.61 4.77
CA MET A 65 3.95 6.99 5.83
C MET A 65 5.11 6.01 5.94
N PRO A 66 6.32 6.50 6.29
CA PRO A 66 7.42 5.61 6.65
C PRO A 66 7.05 4.72 7.84
N GLU A 67 7.49 3.46 7.82
CA GLU A 67 7.23 2.52 8.93
C GLU A 67 7.68 3.06 10.28
N SER A 68 8.83 3.74 10.34
CA SER A 68 9.32 4.40 11.56
C SER A 68 8.36 5.46 12.10
N THR A 69 7.66 6.16 11.22
CA THR A 69 6.62 7.15 11.58
C THR A 69 5.35 6.47 12.03
N VAL A 70 4.99 5.32 11.45
CA VAL A 70 3.86 4.53 11.94
C VAL A 70 4.16 4.04 13.36
N TYR A 71 5.32 3.44 13.60
CA TYR A 71 5.74 2.99 14.94
C TYR A 71 5.79 4.10 15.98
N SER A 72 6.15 5.33 15.60
CA SER A 72 6.16 6.46 16.55
C SER A 72 4.76 6.99 16.89
N LYS A 73 3.75 6.64 16.10
CA LYS A 73 2.36 7.12 16.24
C LYS A 73 1.42 6.09 16.86
N ILE A 74 1.75 4.79 16.79
CA ILE A 74 0.96 3.71 17.37
C ILE A 74 1.51 3.27 18.73
N THR A 75 0.62 2.75 19.58
CA THR A 75 1.00 2.07 20.81
C THR A 75 1.11 0.57 20.54
N THR A 76 2.30 0.02 20.70
CA THR A 76 2.51 -1.44 20.70
C THR A 76 2.26 -1.94 22.13
N ARG A 77 1.22 -2.74 22.33
CA ARG A 77 1.04 -3.43 23.62
C ARG A 77 2.23 -4.40 23.78
N ARG A 78 3.01 -4.24 24.85
CA ARG A 78 4.08 -5.17 25.23
C ARG A 78 3.49 -6.47 25.75
#